data_AF-A0A6V7P9T2-F1
#
_entry.id   AF-A0A6V7P9T2-F1
#
_cell.length_a   1.000
_cell.length_b   1.000
_cell.length_c   1.000
_cell.angle_alpha   90.00
_cell.angle_beta   90.00
_cell.angle_gamma   90.00
#
_symmetry.space_group_name_H-M   'P 1'
#
loop_
_entity.id
_entity.type
_entity.pdbx_description
1 polymer ?
#
loop_
_entity_poly.entity_id
_entity_poly.type
_entity_poly.pdbx_seq_one_letter_code
_entity_poly.pdbx_strand_id
1 'polypeptide(L)'
;MVYTLPCLFKTESAEVEEQPQYKEELAVAQLQLEDFKVADTVVFEKPPALQTKFVQPLYIKALIERRHVGRVMINGGAMVNAMPTLFLKKLGKSKDEFKPMDTTITDFTGNGQQAWGLLTTELTVGSKTLRITFFVEDASSHYNLLLRHDWIHANECVLSTLHEKLFK
;
A
#
# COMPACT_ATOMS: atom_id res chain seq x y z
N MET A 1 -3.83 24.54 -5.85
CA MET A 1 -5.15 24.17 -6.39
C MET A 1 -5.46 22.78 -5.85
N VAL A 2 -6.34 22.68 -4.85
CA VAL A 2 -6.75 21.42 -4.20
C VAL A 2 -7.86 20.81 -5.04
N TYR A 3 -7.76 19.54 -5.40
CA TYR A 3 -8.83 18.83 -6.11
C TYR A 3 -9.67 18.08 -5.10
N THR A 4 -10.90 18.55 -4.87
CA THR A 4 -11.93 17.78 -4.18
C THR A 4 -12.65 16.93 -5.23
N LEU A 5 -12.78 15.62 -4.98
CA LEU A 5 -13.57 14.75 -5.86
C LEU A 5 -15.05 15.16 -5.77
N PRO A 6 -15.77 15.34 -6.89
CA PRO A 6 -17.21 15.55 -6.88
C PRO A 6 -17.92 14.39 -6.17
N CYS A 7 -19.01 14.67 -5.46
CA CYS A 7 -19.85 13.66 -4.80
C CYS A 7 -20.31 12.52 -5.72
N LEU A 8 -20.23 12.69 -7.04
CA LEU A 8 -20.49 11.67 -8.07
C LEU A 8 -19.59 10.41 -7.99
N PHE A 9 -18.52 10.41 -7.19
CA PHE A 9 -17.68 9.21 -6.97
C PHE A 9 -18.12 8.35 -5.78
N LYS A 10 -19.19 8.71 -5.06
CA LYS A 10 -19.81 7.78 -4.11
C LYS A 10 -20.47 6.65 -4.91
N THR A 11 -19.99 5.42 -4.71
CA THR A 11 -20.71 4.24 -5.16
C THR A 11 -21.94 4.08 -4.27
N GLU A 12 -23.10 4.48 -4.76
CA GLU A 12 -24.37 4.22 -4.08
C GLU A 12 -24.71 2.74 -4.25
N SER A 13 -24.92 2.04 -3.14
CA SER A 13 -25.64 0.77 -3.15
C SER A 13 -27.04 1.03 -3.71
N ALA A 14 -27.36 0.34 -4.80
CA ALA A 14 -28.54 0.60 -5.61
C ALA A 14 -29.84 0.61 -4.79
N GLU A 15 -30.60 1.70 -4.88
CA GLU A 15 -32.06 1.75 -4.81
C GLU A 15 -32.55 3.05 -5.47
N VAL A 16 -33.76 2.99 -6.05
CA VAL A 16 -34.23 3.71 -7.26
C VAL A 16 -34.67 5.18 -7.03
N GLU A 17 -34.49 5.97 -8.10
CA GLU A 17 -34.84 7.38 -8.39
C GLU A 17 -36.00 8.07 -7.64
N GLU A 18 -35.77 9.34 -7.26
CA GLU A 18 -36.59 10.49 -7.67
C GLU A 18 -35.77 11.79 -7.60
N GLN A 19 -35.75 12.59 -8.69
CA GLN A 19 -35.05 13.88 -8.76
C GLN A 19 -35.89 15.04 -8.19
N PRO A 20 -35.25 16.02 -7.53
CA PRO A 20 -35.46 17.40 -7.98
C PRO A 20 -34.20 18.28 -7.99
N GLN A 21 -34.13 19.08 -9.06
CA GLN A 21 -33.28 20.23 -9.38
C GLN A 21 -32.42 20.85 -8.25
N TYR A 22 -31.11 20.60 -8.30
CA TYR A 22 -30.12 21.15 -7.36
C TYR A 22 -29.50 22.46 -7.88
N LYS A 23 -29.65 23.54 -7.09
CA LYS A 23 -28.78 24.71 -7.14
C LYS A 23 -27.44 24.33 -6.49
N GLU A 24 -26.35 24.48 -7.23
CA GLU A 24 -25.00 24.33 -6.68
C GLU A 24 -24.68 25.48 -5.71
N GLU A 25 -24.93 25.23 -4.42
CA GLU A 25 -24.19 25.90 -3.37
C GLU A 25 -23.14 24.90 -2.89
N LEU A 26 -21.88 25.14 -3.29
CA LEU A 26 -20.74 24.33 -2.88
C LEU A 26 -20.55 24.50 -1.37
N ALA A 27 -21.28 23.73 -0.57
CA ALA A 27 -21.04 23.58 0.85
C ALA A 27 -19.72 22.82 1.01
N VAL A 28 -18.62 23.58 1.10
CA VAL A 28 -17.30 23.05 1.40
C VAL A 28 -17.31 22.62 2.86
N ALA A 29 -17.30 21.32 3.12
CA ALA A 29 -17.02 20.79 4.45
C ALA A 29 -15.54 21.04 4.76
N GLN A 30 -15.23 22.13 5.45
CA GLN A 30 -13.92 22.34 6.05
C GLN A 30 -13.86 21.57 7.37
N LEU A 31 -13.09 20.48 7.41
CA LEU A 31 -12.67 19.88 8.67
C LEU A 31 -11.59 20.81 9.27
N GLN A 32 -12.02 21.75 10.11
CA GLN A 32 -11.10 22.48 10.98
C GLN A 32 -10.78 21.58 12.17
N LEU A 33 -9.64 20.88 12.10
CA LEU A 33 -9.04 20.25 13.27
C LEU A 33 -8.41 21.38 14.10
N GLU A 34 -8.93 21.57 15.32
CA GLU A 34 -8.66 22.75 16.16
C GLU A 34 -7.19 22.89 16.63
N ASP A 35 -6.32 21.93 16.29
CA ASP A 35 -4.91 21.88 16.69
C ASP A 35 -3.89 21.92 15.53
N PHE A 36 -4.30 22.23 14.30
CA PHE A 36 -3.43 22.11 13.11
C PHE A 36 -2.50 23.32 12.93
N LYS A 37 -1.18 23.13 12.95
CA LYS A 37 -0.22 24.17 12.53
C LYS A 37 -0.08 24.15 11.01
N VAL A 38 -0.04 25.33 10.38
CA VAL A 38 0.17 25.44 8.91
C VAL A 38 1.43 24.72 8.45
N ALA A 39 2.47 24.64 9.29
CA ALA A 39 3.72 23.92 9.01
C ALA A 39 3.54 22.40 8.81
N ASP A 40 2.44 21.83 9.31
CA ASP A 40 2.10 20.40 9.20
C ASP A 40 1.20 20.11 7.97
N THR A 41 0.97 21.12 7.12
CA THR A 41 0.12 20.98 5.92
C THR A 41 0.86 20.26 4.81
N VAL A 42 0.35 19.09 4.43
CA VAL A 42 0.78 18.39 3.22
C VAL A 42 -0.05 18.88 2.03
N VAL A 43 0.58 19.59 1.09
CA VAL A 43 -0.07 20.04 -0.14
C VAL A 43 0.17 19.03 -1.26
N PHE A 44 -0.90 18.48 -1.80
CA PHE A 44 -0.87 17.60 -2.98
C PHE A 44 -0.98 18.46 -4.24
N GLU A 45 0.15 18.64 -4.93
CA GLU A 45 0.17 19.30 -6.24
C GLU A 45 -0.20 18.34 -7.35
N LYS A 46 -1.09 18.74 -8.26
CA LYS A 46 -1.44 17.91 -9.42
C LYS A 46 -0.18 17.49 -10.18
N PRO A 47 0.06 16.18 -10.35
CA PRO A 47 1.23 15.71 -11.06
C PRO A 47 1.15 16.11 -12.54
N PRO A 48 2.30 16.24 -13.23
CA PRO A 48 2.35 16.51 -14.65
C PRO A 48 1.52 15.50 -15.45
N ALA A 49 0.86 15.93 -16.52
CA ALA A 49 -0.02 15.09 -17.33
C ALA A 49 0.66 13.84 -17.94
N LEU A 50 1.99 13.81 -18.00
CA LEU A 50 2.77 12.64 -18.42
C LEU A 50 2.86 11.58 -17.33
N GLN A 51 2.91 11.98 -16.05
CA GLN A 51 3.03 11.08 -14.91
C GLN A 51 1.70 10.35 -14.65
N THR A 52 0.57 10.98 -14.96
CA THR A 52 -0.76 10.35 -14.87
C THR A 52 -1.06 9.35 -16.00
N LYS A 53 -0.18 9.21 -17.00
CA LYS A 53 -0.37 8.26 -18.11
C LYS A 53 0.16 6.86 -17.80
N PHE A 54 1.01 6.73 -16.79
CA PHE A 54 1.61 5.45 -16.40
C PHE A 54 1.18 5.14 -14.97
N VAL A 55 0.59 3.96 -14.77
CA VAL A 55 0.32 3.45 -13.44
C VAL A 55 1.56 2.66 -13.02
N GLN A 56 2.49 3.29 -12.30
CA GLN A 56 3.64 2.57 -11.76
C GLN A 56 3.32 2.09 -10.33
N PRO A 57 3.75 0.87 -9.95
CA PRO A 57 3.69 0.45 -8.56
C PRO A 57 4.59 1.34 -7.69
N LEU A 58 4.14 1.67 -6.48
CA LEU A 58 4.99 2.38 -5.55
C LEU A 58 6.04 1.45 -4.95
N TYR A 59 7.30 1.72 -5.25
CA TYR A 59 8.45 1.03 -4.65
C TYR A 59 9.18 1.92 -3.66
N ILE A 60 9.51 1.35 -2.51
CA ILE A 60 10.39 1.96 -1.51
C ILE A 60 11.67 1.14 -1.32
N LYS A 61 12.63 1.72 -0.60
CA LYS A 61 13.82 1.04 -0.10
C LYS A 61 13.62 0.73 1.38
N ALA A 62 14.14 -0.41 1.82
CA ALA A 62 14.09 -0.85 3.20
C ALA A 62 15.41 -1.53 3.59
N LEU A 63 15.52 -1.86 4.87
CA LEU A 63 16.53 -2.73 5.43
C LEU A 63 15.83 -3.93 6.08
N ILE A 64 16.19 -5.14 5.69
CA ILE A 64 15.75 -6.39 6.33
C ILE A 64 16.97 -7.01 6.99
N GLU A 65 16.93 -7.27 8.29
CA GLU A 65 18.06 -7.88 9.02
C GLU A 65 19.41 -7.18 8.71
N ARG A 66 19.39 -5.84 8.66
CA ARG A 66 20.54 -4.95 8.33
C ARG A 66 21.05 -5.03 6.87
N ARG A 67 20.31 -5.67 5.95
CA ARG A 67 20.63 -5.73 4.52
C ARG A 67 19.71 -4.81 3.72
N HIS A 68 20.27 -4.05 2.78
CA HIS A 68 19.49 -3.17 1.92
C HIS A 68 18.61 -3.94 0.94
N VAL A 69 17.34 -3.56 0.87
CA VAL A 69 16.34 -4.11 -0.04
C VAL A 69 15.76 -2.98 -0.87
N GLY A 70 15.92 -3.07 -2.18
CA GLY A 70 15.18 -2.24 -3.14
C GLY A 70 13.89 -2.93 -3.58
N ARG A 71 13.04 -2.23 -4.34
CA ARG A 71 11.79 -2.78 -4.91
C ARG A 71 10.87 -3.41 -3.87
N VAL A 72 10.72 -2.74 -2.73
CA VAL A 72 9.68 -3.07 -1.75
C VAL A 72 8.39 -2.40 -2.21
N MET A 73 7.45 -3.19 -2.70
CA MET A 73 6.20 -2.68 -3.26
C MET A 73 5.21 -2.38 -2.12
N ILE A 74 4.62 -1.19 -2.14
CA ILE A 74 3.50 -0.85 -1.26
C ILE A 74 2.19 -1.08 -2.02
N ASN A 75 1.38 -2.03 -1.57
CA ASN A 75 0.09 -2.33 -2.17
C ASN A 75 -0.98 -2.48 -1.07
N GLY A 76 -1.78 -1.42 -0.89
CA GLY A 76 -2.90 -1.43 0.07
C GLY A 76 -4.02 -2.42 -0.27
N GLY A 77 -4.14 -2.84 -1.53
CA GLY A 77 -5.14 -3.82 -1.97
C GLY A 77 -4.75 -5.28 -1.79
N ALA A 78 -3.50 -5.57 -1.39
CA ALA A 78 -3.06 -6.95 -1.20
C ALA A 78 -3.62 -7.56 0.08
N MET A 79 -4.01 -8.85 0.01
CA MET A 79 -4.56 -9.61 1.14
C MET A 79 -3.53 -10.08 2.18
N VAL A 80 -2.24 -10.07 1.87
CA VAL A 80 -1.15 -10.44 2.78
C VAL A 80 0.13 -9.67 2.46
N ASN A 81 1.07 -9.59 3.41
CA ASN A 81 2.46 -9.22 3.10
C ASN A 81 3.10 -10.43 2.45
N ALA A 82 3.86 -10.24 1.37
CA ALA A 82 4.43 -11.36 0.62
C ALA A 82 5.93 -11.19 0.38
N MET A 83 6.64 -12.32 0.42
CA MET A 83 8.06 -12.43 0.11
C MET A 83 8.25 -13.54 -0.93
N PRO A 84 8.72 -13.22 -2.14
CA PRO A 84 9.01 -14.23 -3.16
C PRO A 84 10.19 -15.12 -2.73
N THR A 85 10.10 -16.41 -3.03
CA THR A 85 11.18 -17.40 -2.79
C THR A 85 12.51 -16.97 -3.43
N LEU A 86 12.46 -16.27 -4.57
CA LEU A 86 13.65 -15.73 -5.24
C LEU A 86 14.39 -14.70 -4.38
N PHE A 87 13.67 -13.86 -3.64
CA PHE A 87 14.29 -12.89 -2.74
C PHE A 87 14.76 -13.56 -1.44
N LEU A 88 13.97 -14.49 -0.92
CA LEU A 88 14.32 -15.29 0.24
C LEU A 88 15.68 -16.01 0.07
N LYS A 89 15.92 -16.61 -1.11
CA LYS A 89 17.22 -17.23 -1.44
C LYS A 89 18.38 -16.22 -1.36
N LYS A 90 18.15 -14.96 -1.72
CA LYS A 90 19.17 -13.89 -1.61
C LYS A 90 19.44 -13.49 -0.16
N LEU A 91 18.47 -13.71 0.74
CA LEU A 91 18.68 -13.55 2.18
C LEU A 91 19.45 -14.74 2.78
N GLY A 92 19.59 -15.85 2.05
CA GLY A 92 20.26 -17.06 2.53
C GLY A 92 19.43 -17.85 3.53
N LYS A 93 18.11 -17.64 3.57
CA LYS A 93 17.21 -18.33 4.50
C LYS A 93 16.75 -19.68 3.96
N SER A 94 16.66 -20.68 4.84
CA SER A 94 16.13 -22.01 4.51
C SER A 94 14.66 -22.16 4.92
N LYS A 95 14.00 -23.23 4.45
CA LYS A 95 12.62 -23.56 4.83
C LYS A 95 12.42 -23.79 6.34
N ASP A 96 13.49 -24.13 7.05
CA ASP A 96 13.45 -24.47 8.48
C ASP A 96 13.21 -23.24 9.36
N GLU A 97 13.42 -22.04 8.82
CA GLU A 97 13.17 -20.77 9.51
C GLU A 97 11.70 -20.34 9.43
N PHE A 98 10.86 -21.03 8.66
CA PHE A 98 9.47 -20.65 8.45
C PHE A 98 8.56 -21.40 9.39
N LYS A 99 7.52 -20.70 9.86
CA LYS A 99 6.39 -21.39 10.49
C LYS A 99 5.60 -22.10 9.38
N PRO A 100 5.47 -23.44 9.44
CA PRO A 100 4.67 -24.17 8.45
C PRO A 100 3.24 -23.64 8.46
N MET A 101 2.67 -23.48 7.27
CA MET A 101 1.30 -23.03 7.11
C MET A 101 0.68 -23.75 5.92
N ASP A 102 -0.48 -24.37 6.14
CA ASP A 102 -1.25 -24.98 5.06
C ASP A 102 -2.23 -23.94 4.51
N THR A 103 -1.69 -22.96 3.78
CA THR A 103 -2.49 -21.88 3.22
C THR A 103 -2.10 -21.64 1.78
N THR A 104 -3.11 -21.61 0.92
CA THR A 104 -2.98 -21.25 -0.48
C THR A 104 -3.17 -19.75 -0.62
N ILE A 105 -2.20 -19.10 -1.25
CA ILE A 105 -2.31 -17.69 -1.66
C ILE A 105 -2.87 -17.69 -3.07
N THR A 106 -4.08 -17.16 -3.22
CA THR A 106 -4.75 -17.06 -4.51
C THR A 106 -4.57 -15.67 -5.06
N ASP A 107 -4.11 -15.58 -6.31
CA ASP A 107 -4.05 -14.31 -7.02
C ASP A 107 -5.44 -13.87 -7.51
N PHE A 108 -5.51 -12.67 -8.10
CA PHE A 108 -6.75 -12.12 -8.62
C PHE A 108 -7.32 -12.89 -9.83
N THR A 109 -6.52 -13.74 -10.47
CA THR A 109 -6.96 -14.60 -11.58
C THR A 109 -7.51 -15.94 -11.08
N GLY A 110 -7.51 -16.18 -9.77
CA GLY A 110 -7.94 -17.43 -9.17
C GLY A 110 -6.85 -18.50 -9.13
N ASN A 111 -5.62 -18.18 -9.56
CA ASN A 111 -4.51 -19.11 -9.48
C ASN A 111 -3.97 -19.13 -8.04
N GLY A 112 -4.19 -20.26 -7.37
CA GLY A 112 -3.68 -20.53 -6.04
C GLY A 112 -2.30 -21.16 -6.06
N GLN A 113 -1.38 -20.65 -5.25
CA GLN A 113 -0.11 -21.31 -4.96
C GLN A 113 0.02 -21.55 -3.47
N GLN A 114 0.53 -22.73 -3.08
CA GLN A 114 0.74 -23.03 -1.68
C GLN A 114 1.88 -22.15 -1.14
N ALA A 115 1.62 -21.43 -0.04
CA ALA A 115 2.67 -20.70 0.64
C ALA A 115 3.70 -21.67 1.21
N TRP A 116 4.98 -21.32 1.15
CA TRP A 116 6.04 -22.08 1.83
C TRP A 116 5.95 -21.96 3.35
N GLY A 117 5.30 -20.91 3.84
CA GLY A 117 5.06 -20.66 5.25
C GLY A 117 5.09 -19.17 5.58
N LEU A 118 5.20 -18.87 6.87
CA LEU A 118 5.32 -17.52 7.39
C LEU A 118 6.74 -17.24 7.86
N LEU A 119 7.27 -16.08 7.48
CA LEU A 119 8.54 -15.55 7.97
C LEU A 119 8.28 -14.22 8.69
N THR A 120 8.61 -14.16 9.98
CA THR A 120 8.59 -12.90 10.74
C THR A 120 10.00 -12.34 10.81
N THR A 121 10.18 -11.08 10.42
CA THR A 121 11.50 -10.44 10.37
C THR A 121 11.39 -8.94 10.64
N GLU A 122 12.49 -8.33 11.05
CA GLU A 122 12.58 -6.90 11.30
C GLU A 122 12.85 -6.15 10.00
N LEU A 123 11.92 -5.27 9.65
CA LEU A 123 11.99 -4.39 8.49
C LEU A 123 12.13 -2.95 8.95
N THR A 124 13.17 -2.28 8.48
CA THR A 124 13.40 -0.85 8.73
C THR A 124 13.18 -0.06 7.45
N VAL A 125 12.38 0.99 7.52
CA VAL A 125 12.12 1.93 6.43
C VAL A 125 12.35 3.32 6.98
N GLY A 126 13.26 4.08 6.35
CA GLY A 126 13.72 5.34 6.92
C GLY A 126 14.33 5.10 8.32
N SER A 127 13.77 5.75 9.34
CA SER A 127 14.19 5.63 10.74
C SER A 127 13.36 4.65 11.59
N LYS A 128 12.32 4.03 11.03
CA LYS A 128 11.38 3.20 11.79
C LYS A 128 11.56 1.71 11.48
N THR A 129 11.71 0.92 12.54
CA THR A 129 11.84 -0.55 12.48
C THR A 129 10.57 -1.19 13.01
N LEU A 130 10.00 -2.12 12.24
CA LEU A 130 8.81 -2.91 12.60
C LEU A 130 9.07 -4.40 12.36
N ARG A 131 8.48 -5.24 13.20
CA ARG A 131 8.39 -6.69 12.93
C ARG A 131 7.21 -6.94 12.01
N ILE A 132 7.51 -7.48 10.82
CA ILE A 132 6.52 -7.77 9.79
C ILE A 132 6.55 -9.26 9.51
N THR A 133 5.36 -9.85 9.40
CA THR A 133 5.16 -11.24 9.01
C THR A 133 4.85 -11.30 7.54
N PHE A 134 5.69 -12.00 6.77
CA PHE A 134 5.52 -12.24 5.34
C PHE A 134 5.06 -13.66 5.09
N PHE A 135 4.15 -13.81 4.14
CA PHE A 135 3.91 -15.08 3.47
C PHE A 135 5.00 -15.31 2.43
N VAL A 136 5.66 -16.45 2.52
CA VAL A 136 6.68 -16.84 1.54
C VAL A 136 5.97 -17.55 0.39
N GLU A 137 6.05 -17.00 -0.81
CA GLU A 137 5.34 -17.50 -1.99
C GLU A 137 6.31 -17.87 -3.12
N ASP A 138 6.03 -18.95 -3.84
CA ASP A 138 6.81 -19.36 -5.00
C ASP A 138 6.30 -18.67 -6.27
N ALA A 139 6.41 -17.34 -6.29
CA ALA A 139 5.98 -16.51 -7.40
C ALA A 139 7.18 -15.85 -8.10
N SER A 140 7.13 -15.80 -9.44
CA SER A 140 7.98 -14.90 -10.21
C SER A 140 7.41 -13.49 -10.10
N SER A 141 8.07 -12.61 -9.35
CA SER A 141 7.60 -11.25 -9.16
C SER A 141 8.67 -10.19 -9.45
N HIS A 142 8.19 -8.98 -9.75
CA HIS A 142 9.04 -7.81 -9.99
C HIS A 142 9.41 -7.06 -8.70
N TYR A 143 8.84 -7.46 -7.56
CA TYR A 143 9.14 -6.93 -6.23
C TYR A 143 10.04 -7.88 -5.46
N ASN A 144 10.77 -7.36 -4.48
CA ASN A 144 11.50 -8.19 -3.52
C ASN A 144 10.66 -8.44 -2.26
N LEU A 145 9.80 -7.50 -1.90
CA LEU A 145 8.86 -7.57 -0.78
C LEU A 145 7.57 -6.87 -1.18
N LEU A 146 6.45 -7.36 -0.70
CA LEU A 146 5.16 -6.70 -0.79
C LEU A 146 4.71 -6.33 0.62
N LEU A 147 4.48 -5.05 0.84
CA LEU A 147 3.88 -4.50 2.07
C LEU A 147 2.45 -4.04 1.82
N ARG A 148 1.62 -4.27 2.82
CA ARG A 148 0.20 -3.91 2.81
C ARG A 148 -0.11 -2.80 3.82
N HIS A 149 -1.40 -2.59 4.05
CA HIS A 149 -1.95 -1.51 4.87
C HIS A 149 -1.52 -1.58 6.34
N ASP A 150 -1.18 -2.75 6.88
CA ASP A 150 -0.68 -2.90 8.26
C ASP A 150 0.61 -2.10 8.48
N TRP A 151 1.54 -2.16 7.53
CA TRP A 151 2.75 -1.35 7.57
C TRP A 151 2.43 0.14 7.41
N ILE A 152 1.52 0.51 6.50
CA ILE A 152 1.11 1.90 6.28
C ILE A 152 0.51 2.50 7.57
N HIS A 153 -0.44 1.78 8.19
CA HIS A 153 -1.10 2.18 9.42
C HIS A 153 -0.12 2.26 10.58
N ALA A 154 0.77 1.26 10.70
CA ALA A 154 1.80 1.27 11.74
C ALA A 154 2.77 2.45 11.57
N ASN A 155 2.95 3.01 10.38
CA ASN A 155 3.80 4.19 10.12
C ASN A 155 3.01 5.51 10.11
N GLU A 156 1.69 5.46 10.27
CA GLU A 156 0.79 6.62 10.21
C GLU A 156 0.95 7.41 8.90
N CYS A 157 1.21 6.69 7.80
CA CYS A 157 1.43 7.30 6.50
C CYS A 157 0.18 7.21 5.62
N VAL A 158 0.09 8.11 4.64
CA VAL A 158 -0.89 8.07 3.56
C VAL A 158 -0.19 7.71 2.27
N LEU A 159 -0.70 6.68 1.59
CA LEU A 159 -0.27 6.30 0.24
C LEU A 159 -1.01 7.15 -0.79
N SER A 160 -0.28 7.91 -1.61
CA SER A 160 -0.83 8.51 -2.82
C SER A 160 -0.33 7.77 -4.05
N THR A 161 -1.22 7.00 -4.67
CA THR A 161 -0.95 6.35 -5.96
C THR A 161 -0.84 7.38 -7.09
N LEU A 162 -1.56 8.50 -7.01
CA LEU A 162 -1.51 9.59 -7.98
C LEU A 162 -0.12 10.26 -8.05
N HIS A 163 0.53 10.44 -6.89
CA HIS A 163 1.85 11.08 -6.79
C HIS A 163 2.98 10.09 -6.63
N GLU A 164 2.66 8.79 -6.57
CA GLU A 164 3.61 7.69 -6.33
C GLU A 164 4.48 7.95 -5.10
N LYS A 165 3.86 8.38 -3.99
CA LYS A 165 4.55 8.82 -2.77
C LYS A 165 3.81 8.41 -1.50
N LEU A 166 4.57 8.30 -0.42
CA LEU A 166 4.07 8.22 0.95
C LEU A 166 4.18 9.59 1.60
N PHE A 167 3.13 9.97 2.32
CA PHE A 167 3.05 11.20 3.08
C PHE A 167 2.85 10.85 4.56
N LYS A 168 3.41 11.67 5.44
CA LYS A 168 3.22 11.56 6.90
C LYS A 168 2.75 12.91 7.40
#